data_AF-A0A6P7G260-F1
#
_entry.id   AF-A0A6P7G260-F1
#
_cell.length_a   1.000
_cell.length_b   1.000
_cell.length_c   1.000
_cell.angle_alpha   90.00
_cell.angle_beta   90.00
_cell.angle_gamma   90.00
#
_symmetry.space_group_name_H-M   'P 1'
#
loop_
_entity.id
_entity.type
_entity.pdbx_description
1 polymer ?
#
loop_
_entity_poly.entity_id
_entity_poly.type
_entity_poly.pdbx_seq_one_letter_code
_entity_poly.pdbx_strand_id
1 'polypeptide(L)'
;MFPVPLATSSEEIPVSVFWEVVLLYHNRPYLVNKLVTANTKISLYKIDCKGSFGHISELFKLSSILYERRKLKELSKESLNDDFIKSFVECYDKNFKLDKINEETFLDSFSGVYISVQVLISRRSTDHRVLELAIFDKDTNSAIFLTA
;
A
#
# COMPACT_ATOMS: atom_id res chain seq x y z
N MET A 1 -32.49 -3.23 -14.19
CA MET A 1 -31.20 -2.78 -13.64
C MET A 1 -31.51 -2.17 -12.30
N PHE A 2 -31.19 -2.85 -11.19
CA PHE A 2 -31.45 -2.29 -9.86
C PHE A 2 -30.44 -1.16 -9.63
N PRO A 3 -30.89 0.09 -9.42
CA PRO A 3 -29.99 1.16 -9.05
C PRO A 3 -29.47 0.82 -7.65
N VAL A 4 -28.23 0.33 -7.58
CA VAL A 4 -27.51 0.29 -6.31
C VAL A 4 -27.28 1.76 -5.97
N PRO A 5 -27.86 2.29 -4.87
CA PRO A 5 -27.54 3.63 -4.45
C PRO A 5 -26.05 3.62 -4.09
N LEU A 6 -25.23 4.22 -4.95
CA LEU A 6 -23.93 4.71 -4.52
C LEU A 6 -24.27 5.70 -3.42
N ALA A 7 -23.98 5.32 -2.17
CA ALA A 7 -24.16 6.20 -1.03
C ALA A 7 -23.24 7.41 -1.24
N THR A 8 -23.73 8.44 -1.90
CA THR A 8 -23.09 9.74 -1.97
C THR A 8 -23.38 10.41 -0.65
N SER A 9 -22.42 10.33 0.28
CA SER A 9 -22.41 11.23 1.44
C SER A 9 -22.43 12.66 0.91
N SER A 10 -23.44 13.44 1.30
CA SER A 10 -23.48 14.88 1.07
C SER A 10 -22.55 15.65 2.00
N GLU A 11 -21.91 14.96 2.95
CA GLU A 11 -20.98 15.54 3.91
C GLU A 11 -19.53 15.28 3.48
N GLU A 12 -18.74 16.35 3.47
CA GLU A 12 -17.28 16.27 3.35
C GLU A 12 -16.73 15.49 4.55
N ILE A 13 -16.04 14.39 4.27
CA ILE A 13 -15.40 13.57 5.30
C ILE A 13 -14.10 14.27 5.72
N PRO A 14 -13.86 14.48 7.02
CA PRO A 14 -12.58 15.01 7.48
C PRO A 14 -11.41 14.13 7.02
N VAL A 15 -10.28 14.77 6.64
CA VAL A 15 -9.09 14.06 6.14
C VAL A 15 -8.56 13.02 7.14
N SER A 16 -8.68 13.27 8.45
CA SER A 16 -8.34 12.30 9.49
C SER A 16 -9.16 11.01 9.37
N VAL A 17 -10.49 11.16 9.22
CA VAL A 17 -11.42 10.04 9.06
C VAL A 17 -11.17 9.31 7.74
N PHE A 18 -10.81 10.03 6.67
CA PHE A 18 -10.38 9.40 5.42
C PHE A 18 -9.20 8.44 5.64
N TRP A 19 -8.14 8.90 6.32
CA TRP A 19 -6.96 8.07 6.57
C TRP A 19 -7.23 6.90 7.53
N GLU A 20 -8.10 7.07 8.52
CA GLU A 20 -8.57 5.97 9.37
C GLU A 20 -9.29 4.88 8.55
N VAL A 21 -10.18 5.29 7.64
CA VAL A 21 -10.91 4.35 6.77
C VAL A 21 -9.96 3.65 5.79
N VAL A 22 -9.00 4.39 5.21
CA VAL A 22 -7.96 3.83 4.34
C VAL A 22 -7.13 2.78 5.08
N LEU A 23 -6.68 3.07 6.30
CA LEU A 23 -5.98 2.09 7.12
C LEU A 23 -6.85 0.89 7.50
N LEU A 24 -8.13 1.11 7.80
CA LEU A 24 -9.04 0.00 8.11
C LEU A 24 -9.17 -0.96 6.92
N TYR A 25 -9.29 -0.43 5.70
CA TYR A 25 -9.28 -1.22 4.47
C TYR A 25 -7.96 -1.99 4.31
N HIS A 26 -6.84 -1.28 4.44
CA HIS A 26 -5.50 -1.85 4.29
C HIS A 26 -5.22 -2.96 5.31
N ASN A 27 -5.61 -2.75 6.56
CA ASN A 27 -5.40 -3.66 7.68
C ASN A 27 -6.34 -4.87 7.66
N ARG A 28 -7.56 -4.68 7.14
CA ARG A 28 -8.61 -5.71 7.13
C ARG A 28 -9.23 -5.85 5.73
N PRO A 29 -8.43 -6.24 4.71
CA PRO A 29 -8.89 -6.27 3.32
C PRO A 29 -10.06 -7.23 3.10
N TYR A 30 -10.19 -8.28 3.91
CA TYR A 30 -11.30 -9.24 3.88
C TYR A 30 -12.67 -8.63 4.21
N LEU A 31 -12.72 -7.50 4.92
CA LEU A 31 -13.98 -6.80 5.24
C LEU A 31 -14.63 -6.21 3.99
N VAL A 32 -13.82 -5.82 3.02
CA VAL A 32 -14.27 -5.16 1.78
C VAL A 32 -14.19 -6.12 0.59
N ASN A 33 -13.16 -6.95 0.52
CA ASN A 33 -12.99 -7.95 -0.53
C ASN A 33 -13.14 -9.37 0.02
N LYS A 34 -14.33 -9.96 -0.14
CA LYS A 34 -14.66 -11.32 0.30
C LYS A 34 -13.84 -12.43 -0.41
N LEU A 35 -13.07 -12.09 -1.45
CA LEU A 35 -12.13 -13.00 -2.10
C LEU A 35 -10.81 -13.14 -1.33
N VAL A 36 -10.51 -12.21 -0.42
CA VAL A 36 -9.36 -12.29 0.48
C VAL A 36 -9.79 -13.00 1.76
N THR A 37 -9.06 -14.03 2.16
CA THR A 37 -9.31 -14.78 3.39
C THR A 37 -8.48 -14.25 4.55
N ALA A 38 -7.23 -13.87 4.26
CA ALA A 38 -6.29 -13.36 5.23
C ALA A 38 -5.23 -12.49 4.55
N ASN A 39 -4.51 -11.72 5.33
CA ASN A 39 -3.34 -10.98 4.94
C ASN A 39 -2.18 -11.25 5.90
N THR A 40 -0.94 -11.09 5.42
CA THR A 40 0.25 -11.16 6.29
C THR A 40 0.52 -9.82 6.95
N LYS A 41 1.56 -9.78 7.80
CA LYS A 41 1.99 -8.54 8.48
C LYS A 41 2.25 -7.43 7.47
N ILE A 42 1.72 -6.26 7.83
CA ILE A 42 1.88 -4.99 7.15
C ILE A 42 3.20 -4.39 7.57
N SER A 43 4.04 -4.08 6.59
CA SER A 43 5.22 -3.26 6.81
C SER A 43 4.92 -1.87 6.26
N LEU A 44 5.03 -0.83 7.08
CA LEU A 44 4.74 0.56 6.73
C LEU A 44 6.01 1.39 6.85
N TYR A 45 6.32 2.16 5.81
CA TYR A 45 7.50 3.00 5.75
C TYR A 45 7.13 4.38 5.27
N LYS A 46 7.80 5.39 5.84
CA LYS A 46 7.87 6.72 5.29
C LYS A 46 9.02 6.78 4.30
N ILE A 47 8.76 7.41 3.16
CA ILE A 47 9.78 7.66 2.14
C ILE A 47 10.12 9.14 2.14
N ASP A 48 11.41 9.42 2.29
CA ASP A 48 11.97 10.76 2.14
C ASP A 48 12.91 10.73 0.93
N CYS A 49 12.42 11.27 -0.19
CA CYS A 49 13.17 11.42 -1.43
C CYS A 49 13.65 12.86 -1.55
N LYS A 50 14.91 13.06 -1.94
CA LYS A 50 15.48 14.40 -2.15
C LYS A 50 15.28 14.92 -3.59
N GLY A 51 14.78 14.07 -4.49
CA GLY A 51 14.55 14.39 -5.89
C GLY A 51 13.22 15.11 -6.17
N SER A 52 13.19 15.88 -7.25
CA SER A 52 12.00 16.50 -7.85
C SER A 52 11.16 15.45 -8.60
N PHE A 53 10.52 14.54 -7.89
CA PHE A 53 9.46 13.72 -8.50
C PHE A 53 8.13 14.45 -8.34
N GLY A 54 7.40 14.64 -9.43
CA GLY A 54 6.07 15.27 -9.39
C GLY A 54 5.13 14.48 -8.49
N HIS A 55 5.10 13.15 -8.63
CA HIS A 55 4.38 12.23 -7.75
C HIS A 55 5.07 10.87 -7.64
N ILE A 56 5.22 10.37 -6.40
CA ILE A 56 5.81 9.06 -6.11
C ILE A 56 5.01 7.90 -6.72
N SER A 57 3.71 8.09 -6.94
CA SER A 57 2.79 7.11 -7.52
C SER A 57 3.16 6.71 -8.94
N GLU A 58 3.86 7.58 -9.68
CA GLU A 58 4.35 7.30 -11.03
C GLU A 58 5.51 6.28 -11.02
N LEU A 59 6.22 6.16 -9.90
CA LEU A 59 7.36 5.25 -9.74
C LEU A 59 6.89 3.80 -9.54
N PHE A 60 5.72 3.60 -8.98
CA PHE A 60 5.20 2.27 -8.66
C PHE A 60 4.19 1.84 -9.71
N LYS A 61 4.72 1.36 -10.84
CA LYS A 61 3.90 0.72 -11.88
C LYS A 61 3.75 -0.77 -11.59
N LEU A 62 2.62 -1.34 -11.99
CA LEU A 62 2.37 -2.78 -11.89
C LEU A 62 3.50 -3.62 -12.50
N SER A 63 4.11 -3.14 -13.60
CA SER A 63 5.27 -3.78 -14.23
C SER A 63 6.48 -3.89 -13.29
N SER A 64 6.75 -2.86 -12.49
CA SER A 64 7.85 -2.85 -11.52
C SER A 64 7.56 -3.82 -10.37
N ILE A 65 6.31 -3.86 -9.90
CA ILE A 65 5.84 -4.83 -8.89
C ILE A 65 6.01 -6.28 -9.39
N LEU A 66 5.57 -6.56 -10.61
CA LEU A 66 5.73 -7.88 -11.22
C LEU A 66 7.20 -8.25 -11.41
N TYR A 67 8.07 -7.29 -11.75
CA TYR A 67 9.49 -7.52 -11.92
C TYR A 67 10.17 -7.90 -10.60
N GLU A 68 9.97 -7.12 -9.54
CA GLU A 68 10.53 -7.43 -8.22
C GLU A 68 9.95 -8.73 -7.65
N ARG A 69 8.63 -8.95 -7.81
CA ARG A 69 7.99 -10.21 -7.39
C ARG A 69 8.63 -11.44 -8.04
N ARG A 70 8.98 -11.38 -9.33
CA ARG A 70 9.61 -12.50 -10.05
C ARG A 70 10.99 -12.87 -9.50
N LYS A 71 11.65 -11.96 -8.77
CA LYS A 71 12.93 -12.26 -8.11
C LYS A 71 12.74 -13.08 -6.83
N LEU A 72 11.54 -13.06 -6.25
CA LEU A 72 11.21 -13.83 -5.06
C LEU A 72 10.94 -15.29 -5.42
N LYS A 73 11.60 -16.22 -4.72
CA LYS A 73 11.33 -17.66 -4.86
C LYS A 73 9.96 -18.03 -4.31
N GLU A 74 9.56 -17.38 -3.22
CA GLU A 74 8.25 -17.56 -2.57
C GLU A 74 7.76 -16.21 -2.06
N LEU A 75 6.45 -15.99 -2.14
CA LEU A 75 5.77 -14.84 -1.54
C LEU A 75 5.44 -15.17 -0.08
N SER A 76 6.34 -14.85 0.82
CA SER A 76 6.18 -15.05 2.26
C SER A 76 6.49 -13.78 3.05
N LYS A 77 6.15 -13.76 4.34
CA LYS A 77 6.44 -12.63 5.23
C LYS A 77 7.96 -12.37 5.33
N GLU A 78 8.76 -13.42 5.29
CA GLU A 78 10.23 -13.36 5.36
C GLU A 78 10.82 -12.77 4.08
N SER A 79 10.16 -13.00 2.94
CA SER A 79 10.54 -12.45 1.64
C SER A 79 10.24 -10.96 1.50
N LEU A 80 9.25 -10.44 2.24
CA LEU A 80 8.85 -9.03 2.25
C LEU A 80 9.61 -8.24 3.34
N ASN A 81 10.92 -8.23 3.24
CA ASN A 81 11.79 -7.50 4.16
C ASN A 81 12.05 -6.06 3.69
N ASP A 82 12.79 -5.29 4.48
CA ASP A 82 13.13 -3.90 4.19
C ASP A 82 13.87 -3.78 2.83
N ASP A 83 14.69 -4.76 2.47
CA ASP A 83 15.46 -4.76 1.21
C ASP A 83 14.56 -4.92 -0.03
N PHE A 84 13.46 -5.67 0.09
CA PHE A 84 12.45 -5.75 -0.97
C PHE A 84 11.81 -4.40 -1.25
N ILE A 85 11.57 -3.58 -0.22
CA ILE A 85 10.97 -2.26 -0.41
C ILE A 85 12.00 -1.27 -0.95
N LYS A 86 13.24 -1.34 -0.47
CA LYS A 86 14.35 -0.56 -1.01
C LYS A 86 14.55 -0.84 -2.50
N SER A 87 14.43 -2.09 -2.95
CA SER A 87 14.63 -2.42 -4.37
C SER A 87 13.65 -1.70 -5.29
N PHE A 88 12.44 -1.36 -4.82
CA PHE A 88 11.53 -0.52 -5.60
C PHE A 88 11.96 0.94 -5.68
N VAL A 89 12.47 1.51 -4.59
CA VAL A 89 12.76 2.95 -4.48
C VAL A 89 14.15 3.29 -5.03
N GLU A 90 15.14 2.42 -4.79
CA GLU A 90 16.54 2.57 -5.24
C GLU A 90 16.67 2.69 -6.76
N CYS A 91 15.76 2.08 -7.52
CA CYS A 91 15.73 2.22 -8.97
C CYS A 91 15.50 3.67 -9.43
N TYR A 92 14.94 4.52 -8.57
CA TYR A 92 14.54 5.88 -8.92
C TYR A 92 15.37 6.95 -8.22
N ASP A 93 15.63 6.80 -6.91
CA ASP A 93 16.50 7.71 -6.17
C ASP A 93 17.48 6.91 -5.31
N LYS A 94 18.78 7.06 -5.56
CA LYS A 94 19.84 6.40 -4.77
C LYS A 94 20.06 7.07 -3.41
N ASN A 95 19.53 8.26 -3.20
CA ASN A 95 19.70 9.06 -1.98
C ASN A 95 18.42 9.12 -1.13
N PHE A 96 17.44 8.27 -1.40
CA PHE A 96 16.23 8.15 -0.59
C PHE A 96 16.55 7.66 0.83
N LYS A 97 15.66 7.99 1.76
CA LYS A 97 15.59 7.38 3.07
C LYS A 97 14.27 6.65 3.24
N LEU A 98 14.34 5.49 3.87
CA LEU A 98 13.20 4.62 4.14
C LEU A 98 13.11 4.41 5.65
N ASP A 99 12.18 5.10 6.30
CA ASP A 99 12.01 5.05 7.74
C ASP A 99 10.82 4.17 8.08
N LYS A 100 11.05 3.11 8.84
CA LYS A 100 9.97 2.23 9.29
C LYS A 100 9.15 2.95 10.35
N ILE A 101 7.83 2.99 10.16
CA ILE A 101 6.92 3.66 11.08
C ILE A 101 5.79 2.74 11.52
N ASN A 102 5.11 3.10 12.61
CA ASN A 102 3.89 2.44 13.05
C ASN A 102 2.64 3.21 12.57
N GLU A 103 1.47 2.61 12.76
CA GLU A 103 0.18 3.18 12.34
C GLU A 103 -0.14 4.48 13.08
N GLU A 104 0.20 4.59 14.36
CA GLU A 104 0.01 5.81 15.16
C GLU A 104 0.79 6.99 14.58
N THR A 105 2.09 6.80 14.30
CA THR A 105 2.94 7.82 13.67
C THR A 105 2.42 8.21 12.30
N PHE A 106 1.88 7.23 11.55
CA PHE A 106 1.24 7.53 10.28
C PHE A 106 0.02 8.42 10.48
N LEU A 107 -0.92 8.06 11.35
CA LEU A 107 -2.15 8.81 11.59
C LEU A 107 -1.89 10.23 12.10
N ASP A 108 -0.92 10.39 13.00
CA ASP A 108 -0.52 11.70 13.57
C ASP A 108 0.16 12.62 12.56
N SER A 109 0.66 12.08 11.44
CA SER A 109 1.31 12.87 10.40
C SER A 109 0.30 13.48 9.43
N PHE A 110 0.49 14.76 9.11
CA PHE A 110 -0.33 15.48 8.13
C PHE A 110 0.21 15.44 6.70
N SER A 111 1.46 15.00 6.51
CA SER A 111 2.17 15.13 5.24
C SER A 111 3.14 13.98 4.99
N GLY A 112 3.59 13.88 3.74
CA GLY A 112 4.57 12.92 3.28
C GLY A 112 3.98 11.69 2.61
N VAL A 113 4.91 10.89 2.07
CA VAL A 113 4.60 9.68 1.33
C VAL A 113 4.96 8.47 2.15
N TYR A 114 4.03 7.52 2.16
CA TYR A 114 4.17 6.26 2.86
C TYR A 114 3.90 5.11 1.93
N ILE A 115 4.64 4.02 2.14
CA ILE A 115 4.45 2.79 1.39
C ILE A 115 4.25 1.65 2.35
N SER A 116 3.30 0.80 2.00
CA SER A 116 3.09 -0.44 2.68
C SER A 116 3.04 -1.62 1.73
N VAL A 117 3.56 -2.75 2.19
CA VAL A 117 3.53 -4.01 1.45
C VAL A 117 2.91 -5.09 2.33
N GLN A 118 2.03 -5.89 1.74
CA GLN A 118 1.48 -7.08 2.37
C GLN A 118 1.24 -8.21 1.36
N VAL A 119 1.17 -9.46 1.85
CA VAL A 119 0.66 -10.59 1.06
C VAL A 119 -0.80 -10.79 1.37
N LEU A 120 -1.64 -10.82 0.34
CA LEU A 120 -3.03 -11.21 0.41
C LEU A 120 -3.18 -12.70 0.08
N ILE A 121 -3.97 -13.41 0.87
CA ILE A 121 -4.27 -14.83 0.69
C ILE A 121 -5.68 -14.96 0.12
N SER A 122 -5.79 -15.48 -1.09
CA SER A 122 -7.07 -15.68 -1.78
C SER A 122 -7.88 -16.82 -1.18
N ARG A 123 -9.20 -16.71 -1.25
CA ARG A 123 -10.16 -17.77 -0.90
C ARG A 123 -10.33 -18.80 -2.00
N ARG A 124 -10.00 -18.47 -3.25
CA ARG A 124 -10.29 -19.32 -4.43
C ARG A 124 -9.30 -20.47 -4.62
N SER A 125 -8.10 -20.38 -4.07
CA SER A 125 -7.21 -21.53 -3.89
C SER A 125 -6.31 -21.30 -2.68
N THR A 126 -6.06 -22.36 -1.91
CA THR A 126 -5.31 -22.33 -0.64
C THR A 126 -3.87 -21.83 -0.77
N ASP A 127 -3.32 -21.72 -1.99
CA ASP A 127 -1.97 -21.24 -2.26
C ASP A 127 -1.89 -19.97 -3.12
N HIS A 128 -3.02 -19.33 -3.48
CA HIS A 128 -2.93 -18.07 -4.22
C HIS A 128 -2.57 -16.90 -3.30
N ARG A 129 -1.28 -16.66 -3.20
CA ARG A 129 -0.69 -15.48 -2.57
C ARG A 129 -0.50 -14.37 -3.59
N VAL A 130 -1.00 -13.19 -3.27
CA VAL A 130 -0.94 -11.98 -4.11
C VAL A 130 -0.16 -10.92 -3.34
N LEU A 131 0.75 -10.23 -4.01
CA LEU A 131 1.44 -9.10 -3.44
C LEU A 131 0.54 -7.87 -3.54
N GLU A 132 0.33 -7.16 -2.44
CA GLU A 132 -0.28 -5.84 -2.46
C GLU A 132 0.75 -4.79 -2.02
N LEU A 133 0.87 -3.75 -2.84
CA LEU A 133 1.60 -2.53 -2.55
C LEU A 133 0.58 -1.41 -2.38
N ALA A 134 0.54 -0.82 -1.19
CA ALA A 134 -0.23 0.37 -0.90
C ALA A 134 0.69 1.59 -0.85
N ILE A 135 0.29 2.67 -1.49
CA ILE A 135 1.00 3.95 -1.50
C ILE A 135 0.04 4.99 -0.96
N PHE A 136 0.45 5.66 0.11
CA PHE A 136 -0.31 6.69 0.78
C PHE A 136 0.42 8.01 0.61
N ASP A 137 -0.15 8.92 -0.16
CA ASP A 137 0.38 10.26 -0.35
C ASP A 137 -0.50 11.23 0.43
N LYS A 138 0.00 11.65 1.60
CA LYS A 138 -0.68 12.61 2.47
C LYS A 138 -0.63 14.03 1.96
N ASP A 139 0.32 14.35 1.08
CA ASP A 139 0.44 15.68 0.48
C ASP A 139 -0.67 15.91 -0.56
N THR A 140 -1.07 14.85 -1.27
CA THR A 140 -2.17 14.89 -2.25
C THR A 140 -3.49 14.28 -1.76
N ASN A 141 -3.54 13.78 -0.52
CA ASN A 141 -4.68 13.05 0.04
C ASN A 141 -5.13 11.87 -0.82
N SER A 142 -4.17 11.11 -1.35
CA SER A 142 -4.44 9.99 -2.25
C SER A 142 -3.88 8.67 -1.72
N ALA A 143 -4.64 7.60 -1.91
CA ALA A 143 -4.26 6.24 -1.57
C ALA A 143 -4.39 5.35 -2.81
N ILE A 144 -3.33 4.60 -3.12
CA ILE A 144 -3.28 3.72 -4.29
C ILE A 144 -2.94 2.31 -3.81
N PHE A 145 -3.74 1.33 -4.24
CA PHE A 145 -3.53 -0.08 -3.95
C PHE A 145 -3.26 -0.82 -5.25
N LEU A 146 -2.08 -1.42 -5.37
CA LEU A 146 -1.65 -2.19 -6.53
C LEU A 146 -1.47 -3.64 -6.12
N THR A 147 -2.12 -4.55 -6.84
CA THR A 147 -2.06 -5.99 -6.57
C THR A 147 -1.43 -6.73 -7.75
N ALA A 148 -0.54 -7.68 -7.45
CA ALA A 148 0.24 -8.43 -8.44
C ALA A 148 0.42 -9.91 -8.08
#